data_AF-D7GYL1-F1
#
_entry.id   AF-D7GYL1-F1
#
_cell.length_a   1.000
_cell.length_b   1.000
_cell.length_c   1.000
_cell.angle_alpha   90.00
_cell.angle_beta   90.00
_cell.angle_gamma   90.00
#
_symmetry.space_group_name_H-M   'P 1'
#
loop_
_entity.id
_entity.type
_entity.pdbx_description
1 polymer ?
#
loop_
_entity_poly.entity_id
_entity_poly.type
_entity_poly.pdbx_seq_one_letter_code
_entity_poly.pdbx_strand_id
1 'polypeptide(L)'
;MSIFLKMIINELKPYAAHCNCNLNFQIPNFIPIVFHNLTNYDSHLFIKELTLEKSEINILGKTKEKYITFSKKICVGEYLNSNNRRVKEHLHLRFIDSFQFLACSLEKLAAALDDAQCGEREFQLIRQKRVFPYSFIDDFSKLDLTELPQKIDFYDKLRDEHISEDDNQRAKTVWDTFHCQTLGEYSDLYLKSGFTWLTQDEINSLSIMDLTDTTPEGYVLEVDISYPHHLHNSHNDMPFLPENLIPPNGKCAKLIPNLCAKTNYIIHYRNLKQALQNGLELTKIHRVLKFNQSSWLKPYIDLNTKLRNQTKNKFEKDLFKLMNNSVYGKTMENVDNRVDIKLATHWKKNGHKYGAETWIAKPQFKNCSIFTENLVAIEMNKVQVTYDKPIYVGFSILEISKTLMYDFFYNFLKVKYGNNVQLLYTDTDSLILEIYTENVYNDIKQNIDRFDTSNYPKNNIHDIPKTVSIIGKMKDEYAGVPIVLLYGTGAKAYCVQTVNDLIKKAKGVSKHVIDKSLTLLQYRAIATNPSSSSVFCVMNVFKSYLHNMYTELRNKIALSNFDDKRYILGNSIDTLAWGHYDIDRDRNLDSLIRELQKYVEPTD
;
A
#
# COMPACT_ATOMS: atom_id res chain seq x y z
N MET A 1 -10.62 18.72 19.45
CA MET A 1 -9.35 18.41 18.76
C MET A 1 -8.27 17.82 19.69
N SER A 2 -7.96 18.45 20.85
CA SER A 2 -7.04 17.88 21.87
C SER A 2 -7.51 16.52 22.47
N ILE A 3 -8.83 16.36 22.61
CA ILE A 3 -9.48 15.11 23.06
C ILE A 3 -9.39 13.99 22.00
N PHE A 4 -9.44 14.34 20.71
CA PHE A 4 -9.32 13.41 19.58
C PHE A 4 -7.90 12.81 19.49
N LEU A 5 -6.88 13.58 19.86
CA LEU A 5 -5.50 13.05 19.97
C LEU A 5 -5.29 12.19 21.21
N LYS A 6 -5.95 12.48 22.34
CA LYS A 6 -5.92 11.58 23.50
C LYS A 6 -6.54 10.22 23.16
N MET A 7 -7.63 10.18 22.38
CA MET A 7 -8.17 8.92 21.85
C MET A 7 -7.20 8.23 20.88
N ILE A 8 -6.61 8.94 19.92
CA ILE A 8 -5.64 8.33 18.98
C ILE A 8 -4.39 7.80 19.69
N ILE A 9 -3.90 8.49 20.73
CA ILE A 9 -2.71 8.10 21.49
C ILE A 9 -3.01 6.98 22.50
N ASN A 10 -4.22 6.96 23.09
CA ASN A 10 -4.60 5.92 24.06
C ASN A 10 -5.19 4.66 23.40
N GLU A 11 -5.82 4.74 22.22
CA GLU A 11 -6.39 3.58 21.51
C GLU A 11 -5.43 2.90 20.52
N LEU A 12 -4.33 3.55 20.12
CA LEU A 12 -3.24 2.91 19.38
C LEU A 12 -2.29 2.16 20.33
N LYS A 13 -2.78 1.14 21.03
CA LYS A 13 -1.88 0.10 21.58
C LYS A 13 -1.50 -0.86 20.43
N PRO A 14 -0.20 -1.01 20.12
CA PRO A 14 0.24 -1.75 18.95
C PRO A 14 -0.12 -3.24 19.05
N TYR A 15 -0.85 -3.70 18.04
CA TYR A 15 -0.93 -5.10 17.67
C TYR A 15 0.48 -5.57 17.26
N ALA A 16 0.96 -6.64 17.89
CA ALA A 16 2.18 -7.39 17.55
C ALA A 16 3.41 -6.55 17.15
N ALA A 17 3.98 -5.80 18.09
CA ALA A 17 5.35 -5.31 17.97
C ALA A 17 6.29 -6.16 18.85
N HIS A 18 7.54 -6.30 18.40
CA HIS A 18 8.65 -6.99 19.08
C HIS A 18 8.69 -6.65 20.58
N CYS A 19 9.16 -7.57 21.43
CA CYS A 19 9.41 -7.32 22.86
C CYS A 19 10.12 -5.97 23.11
N ASN A 20 11.16 -5.67 22.33
CA ASN A 20 11.89 -4.41 22.38
C ASN A 20 11.05 -3.18 21.98
N CYS A 21 10.05 -3.32 21.11
CA CYS A 21 9.17 -2.21 20.72
C CYS A 21 8.17 -1.83 21.82
N ASN A 22 7.69 -2.82 22.60
CA ASN A 22 6.87 -2.56 23.78
C ASN A 22 7.69 -1.98 24.94
N LEU A 23 8.95 -2.41 25.11
CA LEU A 23 9.89 -1.79 26.06
C LEU A 23 10.29 -0.36 25.63
N ASN A 24 10.30 -0.08 24.33
CA ASN A 24 10.45 1.27 23.77
C ASN A 24 9.14 2.08 23.73
N PHE A 25 8.03 1.58 24.28
CA PHE A 25 6.80 2.36 24.45
C PHE A 25 7.02 3.40 25.56
N GLN A 26 7.70 4.48 25.19
CA GLN A 26 7.78 5.68 25.99
C GLN A 26 6.54 6.51 25.69
N ILE A 27 5.86 6.99 26.73
CA ILE A 27 4.94 8.12 26.59
C ILE A 27 5.71 9.17 25.77
N PRO A 28 5.16 9.63 24.63
CA PRO A 28 5.91 10.51 23.74
C PRO A 28 6.44 11.70 24.55
N ASN A 29 7.76 11.85 24.58
CA ASN A 29 8.46 12.92 25.31
C ASN A 29 8.31 14.30 24.61
N PHE A 30 7.22 14.48 23.87
CA PHE A 30 6.92 15.65 23.08
C PHE A 30 5.41 15.95 23.12
N ILE A 31 5.06 17.23 23.02
CA ILE A 31 3.69 17.68 22.84
C ILE A 31 3.36 17.67 21.34
N PRO A 32 2.36 16.90 20.89
CA PRO A 32 1.90 16.94 19.51
C PRO A 32 1.06 18.21 19.26
N ILE A 33 1.47 19.00 18.27
CA ILE A 33 0.71 20.14 17.74
C ILE A 33 0.15 19.72 16.38
N VAL A 34 -1.17 19.75 16.25
CA VAL A 34 -1.85 19.19 15.09
C VAL A 34 -2.51 20.29 14.27
N PHE A 35 -2.09 20.37 13.01
CA PHE A 35 -2.64 21.26 11.99
C PHE A 35 -3.40 20.45 10.95
N HIS A 36 -4.26 21.10 10.18
CA HIS A 36 -4.99 20.46 9.10
C HIS A 36 -4.48 20.98 7.75
N ASN A 37 -3.87 20.10 6.95
CA ASN A 37 -3.19 20.42 5.68
C ASN A 37 -1.88 21.21 5.83
N LEU A 38 -1.16 20.96 6.93
CA LEU A 38 0.13 21.57 7.24
C LEU A 38 1.19 21.35 6.15
N THR A 39 1.28 20.13 5.62
CA THR A 39 2.40 19.68 4.77
C THR A 39 2.50 20.45 3.46
N ASN A 40 1.35 20.86 2.90
CA ASN A 40 1.31 21.48 1.58
C ASN A 40 1.16 23.00 1.62
N TYR A 41 0.73 23.57 2.75
CA TYR A 41 0.40 24.99 2.83
C TYR A 41 1.14 25.65 4.01
N ASP A 42 0.72 25.33 5.23
CA ASP A 42 1.13 26.13 6.39
C ASP A 42 2.58 25.87 6.84
N SER A 43 3.13 24.69 6.55
CA SER A 43 4.49 24.31 7.00
C SER A 43 5.56 25.28 6.52
N HIS A 44 5.37 25.88 5.33
CA HIS A 44 6.31 26.85 4.76
C HIS A 44 6.36 28.15 5.57
N LEU A 45 5.21 28.60 6.08
CA LEU A 45 5.10 29.79 6.93
C LEU A 45 5.69 29.51 8.31
N PHE A 46 5.28 28.40 8.94
CA PHE A 46 5.75 28.05 10.28
C PHE A 46 7.25 27.80 10.31
N ILE A 47 7.83 27.13 9.32
CA ILE A 47 9.27 26.86 9.32
C ILE A 47 10.07 28.16 9.14
N LYS A 48 9.62 29.09 8.29
CA LYS A 48 10.26 30.41 8.17
C LYS A 48 10.28 31.14 9.52
N GLU A 49 9.14 31.23 10.20
CA GLU A 49 9.04 31.93 11.49
C GLU A 49 9.76 31.20 12.63
N LEU A 50 9.58 29.89 12.75
CA LEU A 50 10.25 29.08 13.77
C LEU A 50 11.77 29.09 13.63
N THR A 51 12.31 29.44 12.46
CA THR A 51 13.76 29.56 12.24
C THR A 51 14.34 30.90 12.68
N LEU A 52 13.51 31.93 12.89
CA LEU A 52 13.96 33.23 13.43
C LEU A 52 14.42 33.08 14.89
N GLU A 53 13.71 32.26 15.66
CA GLU A 53 14.18 31.82 16.96
C GLU A 53 15.33 30.81 16.76
N LYS A 54 16.55 31.17 17.18
CA LYS A 54 17.81 30.42 16.98
C LYS A 54 17.84 28.98 17.55
N SER A 55 16.71 28.38 17.91
CA SER A 55 16.49 27.03 18.42
C SER A 55 16.47 25.97 17.30
N GLU A 56 16.88 24.74 17.61
CA GLU A 56 17.03 23.65 16.64
C GLU A 56 15.67 23.13 16.16
N ILE A 57 15.55 22.90 14.85
CA ILE A 57 14.37 22.27 14.22
C ILE A 57 14.81 20.95 13.63
N ASN A 58 14.18 19.87 14.09
CA ASN A 58 14.36 18.54 13.54
C ASN A 58 13.25 18.24 12.54
N ILE A 59 13.60 17.73 11.37
CA ILE A 59 12.65 17.54 10.27
C ILE A 59 12.71 16.11 9.75
N LEU A 60 11.53 15.59 9.42
CA LEU A 60 11.37 14.42 8.57
C LEU A 60 10.82 14.87 7.22
N GLY A 61 11.71 15.06 6.25
CA GLY A 61 11.38 15.60 4.93
C GLY A 61 11.07 14.52 3.89
N LYS A 62 10.10 14.81 3.02
CA LYS A 62 9.94 14.12 1.71
C LYS A 62 10.75 14.82 0.63
N THR A 63 10.78 16.15 0.65
CA THR A 63 11.60 17.00 -0.21
C THR A 63 12.14 18.17 0.61
N LYS A 64 13.01 19.00 0.03
CA LYS A 64 13.51 20.22 0.67
C LYS A 64 12.39 21.15 1.17
N GLU A 65 11.18 21.04 0.64
CA GLU A 65 10.06 21.93 0.97
C GLU A 65 8.86 21.21 1.60
N LYS A 66 8.70 19.90 1.37
CA LYS A 66 7.58 19.12 1.92
C LYS A 66 8.05 18.26 3.08
N TYR A 67 7.49 18.55 4.25
CA TYR A 67 7.87 17.90 5.50
C TYR A 67 6.73 17.02 6.02
N ILE A 68 7.03 15.76 6.34
CA ILE A 68 6.06 14.83 6.96
C ILE A 68 5.69 15.33 8.35
N THR A 69 6.72 15.73 9.10
CA THR A 69 6.62 16.33 10.42
C THR A 69 7.89 17.12 10.70
N PHE A 70 7.78 18.13 11.54
CA PHE A 70 8.92 18.84 12.09
C PHE A 70 8.74 19.01 13.60
N SER A 71 9.84 19.14 14.32
CA SER A 71 9.84 19.23 15.78
C SER A 71 10.76 20.35 16.23
N LYS A 72 10.29 21.12 17.21
CA LYS A 72 11.00 22.26 17.79
C LYS A 72 11.29 21.99 19.25
N LYS A 73 12.52 22.25 19.68
CA LYS A 73 12.89 22.22 21.10
C LYS A 73 12.87 23.65 21.66
N ILE A 74 12.07 23.88 22.69
CA ILE A 74 11.96 25.17 23.40
C ILE A 74 12.60 25.01 24.78
N CYS A 75 13.48 25.92 25.18
CA CYS A 75 14.04 25.93 26.54
C CYS A 75 13.00 26.50 27.51
N VAL A 76 12.63 25.76 28.54
CA VAL A 76 11.59 26.17 29.52
C VAL A 76 12.18 26.50 30.88
N GLY A 77 13.39 26.03 31.18
CA GLY A 77 14.11 26.38 32.41
C GLY A 77 15.56 25.90 32.41
N GLU A 78 16.30 26.28 33.44
CA GLU A 78 17.62 25.74 33.75
C GLU A 78 17.61 25.24 35.19
N TYR A 79 18.10 24.02 35.43
CA TYR A 79 18.31 23.49 36.78
C TYR A 79 19.74 22.97 36.93
N LEU A 80 20.21 22.91 38.17
CA LEU A 80 21.49 22.28 38.50
C LEU A 80 21.26 20.80 38.73
N ASN A 81 21.95 19.94 37.97
CA ASN A 81 21.94 18.50 38.22
C ASN A 81 22.81 18.18 39.46
N SER A 82 22.71 16.97 39.99
CA SER A 82 23.45 16.46 41.16
C SER A 82 24.97 16.69 41.13
N ASN A 83 25.54 16.90 39.94
CA ASN A 83 26.96 17.23 39.72
C ASN A 83 27.24 18.74 39.56
N ASN A 84 26.36 19.64 40.02
CA ASN A 84 26.46 21.10 39.86
C ASN A 84 26.61 21.60 38.42
N ARG A 85 26.16 20.81 37.43
CA ARG A 85 26.13 21.22 36.03
C ARG A 85 24.77 21.84 35.70
N ARG A 86 24.77 23.02 35.09
CA ARG A 86 23.57 23.66 34.54
C ARG A 86 23.04 22.81 33.39
N VAL A 87 21.86 22.24 33.57
CA VAL A 87 21.12 21.49 32.55
C VAL A 87 19.93 22.33 32.10
N LYS A 88 19.80 22.53 30.79
CA LYS A 88 18.67 23.21 30.18
C LYS A 88 17.52 22.22 30.03
N GLU A 89 16.37 22.56 30.59
CA GLU A 89 15.15 21.79 30.39
C GLU A 89 14.48 22.22 29.09
N HIS A 90 14.18 21.24 28.24
CA HIS A 90 13.62 21.47 26.91
C HIS A 90 12.26 20.84 26.75
N LEU A 91 11.27 21.64 26.36
CA LEU A 91 9.99 21.18 25.86
C LEU A 91 10.13 20.81 24.39
N HIS A 92 9.74 19.59 24.02
CA HIS A 92 9.71 19.16 22.63
C HIS A 92 8.30 19.34 22.06
N LEU A 93 8.15 20.15 21.03
CA LEU A 93 6.91 20.28 20.26
C LEU A 93 7.07 19.52 18.95
N ARG A 94 6.08 18.70 18.57
CA ARG A 94 6.08 18.00 17.28
C ARG A 94 4.84 18.39 16.47
N PHE A 95 5.06 18.93 15.29
CA PHE A 95 4.01 19.38 14.40
C PHE A 95 3.58 18.24 13.47
N ILE A 96 2.28 17.95 13.44
CA ILE A 96 1.69 16.83 12.72
C ILE A 96 0.56 17.35 11.82
N ASP A 97 0.50 16.83 10.59
CA ASP A 97 -0.55 17.15 9.64
C ASP A 97 -1.72 16.15 9.74
N SER A 98 -2.82 16.56 10.36
CA SER A 98 -4.04 15.75 10.44
C SER A 98 -4.61 15.39 9.07
N PHE A 99 -4.42 16.18 8.01
CA PHE A 99 -4.95 15.86 6.68
C PHE A 99 -4.29 14.63 6.06
N GLN A 100 -3.09 14.25 6.51
CA GLN A 100 -2.47 12.97 6.14
C GLN A 100 -3.25 11.76 6.68
N PHE A 101 -4.04 11.95 7.74
CA PHE A 101 -4.82 10.93 8.42
C PHE A 101 -6.34 11.16 8.28
N LEU A 102 -6.76 12.37 7.90
CA LEU A 102 -8.16 12.81 7.83
C LEU A 102 -8.35 13.62 6.55
N ALA A 103 -8.41 12.94 5.40
CA ALA A 103 -8.49 13.55 4.08
C ALA A 103 -9.89 14.13 3.76
N CYS A 104 -10.41 14.97 4.65
CA CYS A 104 -11.71 15.65 4.54
C CYS A 104 -11.54 17.10 4.99
N SER A 105 -12.36 18.03 4.48
CA SER A 105 -12.25 19.44 4.88
C SER A 105 -12.58 19.64 6.36
N LEU A 106 -11.94 20.62 7.00
CA LEU A 106 -12.17 20.95 8.40
C LEU A 106 -13.65 21.23 8.72
N GLU A 107 -14.38 21.85 7.79
CA GLU A 107 -15.82 22.08 7.89
C GLU A 107 -16.61 20.77 8.05
N LYS A 108 -16.28 19.74 7.26
CA LYS A 108 -16.91 18.42 7.33
C LYS A 108 -16.48 17.64 8.58
N LEU A 109 -15.26 17.88 9.07
CA LEU A 109 -14.77 17.32 10.34
C LEU A 109 -15.50 17.95 11.53
N ALA A 110 -15.72 19.26 11.52
CA ALA A 110 -16.40 19.97 12.59
C ALA A 110 -17.89 19.58 12.66
N ALA A 111 -18.54 19.42 11.51
CA ALA A 111 -19.94 18.96 11.43
C ALA A 111 -20.15 17.49 11.85
N ALA A 112 -19.07 16.73 12.05
CA ALA A 112 -19.08 15.32 12.39
C ALA A 112 -18.96 15.04 13.90
N LEU A 113 -18.73 16.06 14.73
CA LEU A 113 -18.50 15.91 16.17
C LEU A 113 -19.82 15.99 16.94
N ASP A 114 -20.01 15.09 17.91
CA ASP A 114 -21.13 15.08 18.85
C ASP A 114 -20.60 15.30 20.28
N ASP A 115 -21.42 15.87 21.18
CA ASP A 115 -20.96 16.45 22.46
C ASP A 115 -20.64 15.42 23.57
N ALA A 116 -20.92 14.13 23.36
CA ALA A 116 -20.84 13.11 24.40
C ALA A 116 -20.12 11.84 23.95
N GLN A 117 -18.77 11.84 23.91
CA GLN A 117 -18.01 10.59 23.71
C GLN A 117 -16.74 10.56 24.58
N CYS A 118 -16.84 9.88 25.72
CA CYS A 118 -15.71 9.43 26.56
C CYS A 118 -16.17 8.24 27.43
N GLY A 119 -15.43 7.12 27.44
CA GLY A 119 -15.55 6.06 28.45
C GLY A 119 -15.34 4.62 27.96
N GLU A 120 -14.30 3.96 28.49
CA GLU A 120 -13.83 2.57 28.24
C GLU A 120 -14.64 1.46 28.95
N ARG A 121 -14.56 0.21 28.43
CA ARG A 121 -13.85 -0.93 29.06
C ARG A 121 -13.92 -2.23 28.24
N GLU A 122 -12.92 -3.09 28.48
CA GLU A 122 -12.78 -4.53 28.13
C GLU A 122 -11.88 -4.89 26.94
N PHE A 123 -10.62 -5.26 27.24
CA PHE A 123 -9.83 -6.17 26.39
C PHE A 123 -8.66 -6.81 27.19
N GLN A 124 -8.93 -7.89 27.91
CA GLN A 124 -7.92 -8.58 28.74
C GLN A 124 -7.74 -10.06 28.41
N LEU A 125 -8.06 -10.52 27.19
CA LEU A 125 -8.13 -11.96 26.90
C LEU A 125 -7.37 -12.48 25.67
N ILE A 126 -6.49 -11.70 25.02
CA ILE A 126 -5.75 -12.23 23.87
C ILE A 126 -4.31 -11.70 23.83
N ARG A 127 -3.42 -12.33 24.60
CA ARG A 127 -1.96 -12.20 24.48
C ARG A 127 -1.25 -13.48 24.93
N GLN A 128 -1.09 -14.44 24.04
CA GLN A 128 -0.15 -15.54 24.30
C GLN A 128 1.19 -15.26 23.63
N LYS A 129 2.20 -15.19 24.49
CA LYS A 129 3.62 -14.89 24.27
C LYS A 129 4.37 -16.22 24.01
N ARG A 130 5.53 -16.19 23.36
CA ARG A 130 6.46 -17.33 23.38
C ARG A 130 7.22 -17.34 24.71
N VAL A 131 7.52 -18.53 25.23
CA VAL A 131 7.98 -18.76 26.62
C VAL A 131 9.51 -18.69 26.65
N PHE A 132 10.04 -17.73 27.40
CA PHE A 132 11.48 -17.55 27.60
C PHE A 132 11.73 -17.00 29.02
N PRO A 133 12.78 -17.44 29.75
CA PRO A 133 12.94 -17.11 31.17
C PRO A 133 13.68 -15.77 31.34
N TYR A 134 13.01 -14.66 30.99
CA TYR A 134 13.63 -13.32 30.97
C TYR A 134 14.17 -12.88 32.34
N SER A 135 13.49 -13.24 33.44
CA SER A 135 13.90 -12.86 34.79
C SER A 135 15.14 -13.62 35.29
N PHE A 136 15.45 -14.75 34.66
CA PHE A 136 16.55 -15.64 35.02
C PHE A 136 17.85 -15.29 34.30
N ILE A 137 17.77 -14.76 33.07
CA ILE A 137 18.92 -14.30 32.29
C ILE A 137 19.25 -12.85 32.68
N ASP A 138 19.94 -12.71 33.82
CA ASP A 138 20.48 -11.45 34.33
C ASP A 138 21.97 -11.25 34.00
N ASP A 139 22.62 -12.27 33.44
CA ASP A 139 24.04 -12.27 33.07
C ASP A 139 24.30 -13.06 31.77
N PHE A 140 25.26 -12.61 30.96
CA PHE A 140 25.59 -13.24 29.67
C PHE A 140 26.14 -14.66 29.81
N SER A 141 26.82 -15.01 30.91
CA SER A 141 27.32 -16.36 31.15
C SER A 141 26.21 -17.41 31.26
N LYS A 142 24.98 -16.99 31.58
CA LYS A 142 23.81 -17.89 31.66
C LYS A 142 23.36 -18.38 30.28
N LEU A 143 23.79 -17.74 29.19
CA LEU A 143 23.56 -18.24 27.84
C LEU A 143 24.42 -19.48 27.52
N ASP A 144 25.51 -19.72 28.25
CA ASP A 144 26.36 -20.89 28.05
C ASP A 144 25.85 -22.14 28.81
N LEU A 145 24.72 -22.02 29.54
CA LEU A 145 24.11 -23.14 30.26
C LEU A 145 23.66 -24.23 29.29
N THR A 146 24.08 -25.48 29.55
CA THR A 146 23.82 -26.64 28.68
C THR A 146 22.53 -27.38 28.97
N GLU A 147 21.71 -26.86 29.88
CA GLU A 147 20.43 -27.45 30.29
C GLU A 147 19.32 -26.40 30.25
N LEU A 148 18.11 -26.84 29.88
CA LEU A 148 16.93 -25.98 29.94
C LEU A 148 16.62 -25.64 31.42
N PRO A 149 16.41 -24.36 31.77
CA PRO A 149 16.08 -23.97 33.14
C PRO A 149 14.82 -24.69 33.68
N GLN A 150 14.73 -24.87 34.99
CA GLN A 150 13.56 -25.53 35.58
C GLN A 150 12.34 -24.61 35.54
N LYS A 151 11.13 -25.17 35.67
CA LYS A 151 9.87 -24.41 35.67
C LYS A 151 9.89 -23.21 36.64
N ILE A 152 10.58 -23.35 37.77
CA ILE A 152 10.72 -22.29 38.77
C ILE A 152 11.53 -21.09 38.24
N ASP A 153 12.47 -21.33 37.34
CA ASP A 153 13.35 -20.31 36.74
C ASP A 153 12.64 -19.50 35.64
N PHE A 154 11.48 -19.96 35.17
CA PHE A 154 10.62 -19.23 34.24
C PHE A 154 9.68 -18.22 34.93
N TYR A 155 9.86 -17.99 36.23
CA TYR A 155 9.07 -17.03 36.99
C TYR A 155 9.18 -15.60 36.42
N ASP A 156 8.05 -14.98 36.12
CA ASP A 156 8.00 -13.60 35.62
C ASP A 156 7.94 -12.62 36.81
N LYS A 157 9.08 -12.07 37.21
CA LYS A 157 9.18 -11.09 38.32
C LYS A 157 8.33 -9.84 38.09
N LEU A 158 7.95 -9.53 36.85
CA LEU A 158 7.13 -8.36 36.53
C LEU A 158 5.63 -8.62 36.73
N ARG A 159 5.21 -9.89 36.75
CA ARG A 159 3.80 -10.30 36.86
C ARG A 159 3.51 -11.16 38.08
N ASP A 160 4.55 -11.54 38.83
CA ASP A 160 4.46 -12.36 40.03
C ASP A 160 3.86 -13.75 39.75
N GLU A 161 4.06 -14.30 38.55
CA GLU A 161 3.43 -15.53 38.08
C GLU A 161 4.44 -16.57 37.54
N HIS A 162 4.14 -17.86 37.73
CA HIS A 162 4.83 -18.96 37.08
C HIS A 162 4.19 -19.28 35.72
N ILE A 163 4.99 -19.84 34.80
CA ILE A 163 4.48 -20.34 33.53
C ILE A 163 3.51 -21.52 33.72
N SER A 164 2.57 -21.66 32.78
CA SER A 164 1.64 -22.80 32.75
C SER A 164 2.36 -24.14 32.50
N GLU A 165 1.73 -25.27 32.84
CA GLU A 165 2.33 -26.58 32.57
C GLU A 165 2.45 -26.87 31.07
N ASP A 166 1.48 -26.41 30.27
CA ASP A 166 1.50 -26.53 28.81
C ASP A 166 2.67 -25.74 28.20
N ASP A 167 2.97 -24.56 28.75
CA ASP A 167 4.09 -23.72 28.32
C ASP A 167 5.45 -24.32 28.68
N ASN A 168 5.54 -24.97 29.84
CA ASN A 168 6.73 -25.71 30.29
C ASN A 168 7.00 -26.93 29.40
N GLN A 169 5.96 -27.69 29.06
CA GLN A 169 6.07 -28.83 28.16
C GLN A 169 6.47 -28.39 26.74
N ARG A 170 5.94 -27.26 26.26
CA ARG A 170 6.31 -26.70 24.95
C ARG A 170 7.78 -26.25 24.89
N ALA A 171 8.30 -25.64 25.95
CA ALA A 171 9.71 -25.25 26.03
C ALA A 171 10.65 -26.47 25.96
N LYS A 172 10.29 -27.57 26.65
CA LYS A 172 11.02 -28.85 26.58
C LYS A 172 10.97 -29.45 25.18
N THR A 173 9.79 -29.52 24.55
CA THR A 173 9.67 -30.03 23.17
C THR A 173 10.56 -29.25 22.21
N VAL A 174 10.61 -27.92 22.31
CA VAL A 174 11.47 -27.08 21.45
C VAL A 174 12.97 -27.33 21.72
N TRP A 175 13.37 -27.43 22.98
CA TRP A 175 14.75 -27.73 23.34
C TRP A 175 15.20 -29.08 22.76
N ASP A 176 14.37 -30.12 22.92
CA ASP A 176 14.68 -31.48 22.48
C ASP A 176 14.64 -31.64 20.96
N THR A 177 13.64 -31.04 20.30
CA THR A 177 13.42 -31.16 18.84
C THR A 177 14.54 -30.49 18.03
N PHE A 178 15.09 -29.40 18.54
CA PHE A 178 16.15 -28.64 17.86
C PHE A 178 17.56 -28.95 18.37
N HIS A 179 17.70 -29.95 19.25
CA HIS A 179 18.97 -30.39 19.84
C HIS A 179 19.82 -29.24 20.40
N CYS A 180 19.18 -28.29 21.10
CA CYS A 180 19.86 -27.15 21.69
C CYS A 180 20.92 -27.63 22.70
N GLN A 181 22.18 -27.27 22.47
CA GLN A 181 23.28 -27.62 23.37
C GLN A 181 23.51 -26.54 24.43
N THR A 182 23.07 -25.31 24.18
CA THR A 182 23.18 -24.19 25.11
C THR A 182 21.91 -23.33 25.15
N LEU A 183 21.71 -22.61 26.26
CA LEU A 183 20.62 -21.64 26.40
C LEU A 183 20.75 -20.48 25.40
N GLY A 184 21.97 -20.20 24.96
CA GLY A 184 22.32 -19.29 23.87
C GLY A 184 21.80 -19.77 22.52
N GLU A 185 21.96 -21.06 22.19
CA GLU A 185 21.37 -21.64 20.98
C GLU A 185 19.85 -21.67 21.02
N TYR A 186 19.25 -21.94 22.19
CA TYR A 186 17.80 -21.82 22.41
C TYR A 186 17.32 -20.36 22.29
N SER A 187 18.10 -19.40 22.79
CA SER A 187 17.88 -17.96 22.59
C SER A 187 18.03 -17.55 21.13
N ASP A 188 18.99 -18.12 20.41
CA ASP A 188 19.20 -17.90 18.98
C ASP A 188 18.09 -18.53 18.15
N LEU A 189 17.50 -19.66 18.57
CA LEU A 189 16.25 -20.21 18.01
C LEU A 189 15.05 -19.32 18.32
N TYR A 190 15.02 -18.72 19.50
CA TYR A 190 14.04 -17.71 19.88
C TYR A 190 14.19 -16.41 19.05
N LEU A 191 15.41 -16.07 18.62
CA LEU A 191 15.77 -14.91 17.79
C LEU A 191 15.80 -15.20 16.28
N LYS A 192 15.94 -16.48 15.86
CA LYS A 192 15.90 -16.92 14.46
C LYS A 192 14.51 -16.64 13.95
N SER A 193 14.46 -15.67 13.03
CA SER A 193 13.27 -15.15 12.38
C SER A 193 12.30 -16.27 11.99
N GLY A 194 11.00 -16.01 12.05
CA GLY A 194 9.96 -16.92 11.52
C GLY A 194 9.98 -17.08 10.00
N PHE A 195 11.17 -17.01 9.39
CA PHE A 195 11.54 -17.17 8.00
C PHE A 195 12.70 -18.15 7.91
N THR A 196 12.61 -19.13 7.03
CA THR A 196 13.65 -20.15 6.82
C THR A 196 13.74 -20.48 5.33
N TRP A 197 14.95 -20.50 4.78
CA TRP A 197 15.16 -21.00 3.42
C TRP A 197 15.07 -22.52 3.42
N LEU A 198 14.33 -23.08 2.47
CA LEU A 198 14.31 -24.53 2.28
C LEU A 198 15.60 -25.01 1.62
N THR A 199 16.04 -26.20 2.00
CA THR A 199 17.09 -26.98 1.33
C THR A 199 16.60 -27.51 -0.03
N GLN A 200 17.52 -27.95 -0.88
CA GLN A 200 17.15 -28.49 -2.20
C GLN A 200 16.26 -29.73 -2.09
N ASP A 201 16.50 -30.61 -1.11
CA ASP A 201 15.70 -31.81 -0.89
C ASP A 201 14.28 -31.46 -0.45
N GLU A 202 14.13 -30.47 0.45
CA GLU A 202 12.83 -29.95 0.86
C GLU A 202 12.08 -29.31 -0.32
N ILE A 203 12.77 -28.55 -1.19
CA ILE A 203 12.19 -27.97 -2.41
C ILE A 203 11.69 -29.07 -3.34
N ASN A 204 12.46 -30.14 -3.54
CA ASN A 204 12.08 -31.26 -4.41
C ASN A 204 10.86 -32.02 -3.86
N SER A 205 10.68 -32.04 -2.54
CA SER A 205 9.53 -32.66 -1.87
C SER A 205 8.30 -31.74 -1.76
N LEU A 206 8.43 -30.44 -2.08
CA LEU A 206 7.38 -29.45 -1.85
C LEU A 206 6.30 -29.53 -2.93
N SER A 207 5.11 -30.01 -2.55
CA SER A 207 3.92 -29.97 -3.41
C SER A 207 3.06 -28.74 -3.10
N ILE A 208 3.12 -27.72 -3.97
CA ILE A 208 2.37 -26.46 -3.80
C ILE A 208 0.85 -26.68 -3.88
N MET A 209 0.39 -27.65 -4.65
CA MET A 209 -1.03 -27.91 -4.87
C MET A 209 -1.71 -28.50 -3.62
N ASP A 210 -0.96 -29.25 -2.82
CA ASP A 210 -1.45 -29.92 -1.61
C ASP A 210 -1.52 -28.99 -0.39
N LEU A 211 -0.86 -27.83 -0.46
CA LEU A 211 -0.88 -26.84 0.62
C LEU A 211 -2.28 -26.24 0.78
N THR A 212 -2.77 -26.20 2.02
CA THR A 212 -4.02 -25.46 2.34
C THR A 212 -3.71 -24.00 2.65
N ASP A 213 -4.69 -23.13 2.42
CA ASP A 213 -4.55 -21.71 2.72
C ASP A 213 -4.49 -21.45 4.24
N THR A 214 -4.92 -22.41 5.06
CA THR A 214 -5.02 -22.27 6.52
C THR A 214 -3.84 -22.88 7.27
N THR A 215 -2.84 -23.44 6.58
CA THR A 215 -1.63 -23.95 7.23
C THR A 215 -0.94 -22.84 8.02
N PRO A 216 -0.33 -23.17 9.18
CA PRO A 216 0.46 -22.21 9.94
C PRO A 216 1.76 -21.81 9.22
N GLU A 217 2.11 -22.53 8.17
CA GLU A 217 3.28 -22.30 7.34
C GLU A 217 2.85 -21.76 5.97
N GLY A 218 3.52 -20.71 5.51
CA GLY A 218 3.38 -20.13 4.18
C GLY A 218 4.72 -20.10 3.45
N TYR A 219 4.67 -19.89 2.14
CA TYR A 219 5.86 -19.91 1.29
C TYR A 219 5.89 -18.74 0.30
N VAL A 220 7.06 -18.14 0.14
CA VAL A 220 7.39 -17.25 -0.98
C VAL A 220 8.41 -17.98 -1.84
N LEU A 221 8.16 -18.04 -3.15
CA LEU A 221 8.99 -18.78 -4.09
C LEU A 221 9.56 -17.83 -5.15
N GLU A 222 10.78 -18.13 -5.58
CA GLU A 222 11.32 -17.60 -6.83
C GLU A 222 11.27 -18.71 -7.88
N VAL A 223 10.51 -18.47 -8.96
CA VAL A 223 10.13 -19.50 -9.92
C VAL A 223 10.24 -19.03 -11.37
N ASP A 224 10.44 -19.99 -12.26
CA ASP A 224 10.23 -19.82 -13.69
C ASP A 224 8.89 -20.47 -14.06
N ILE A 225 8.09 -19.77 -14.87
CA ILE A 225 6.74 -20.18 -15.26
C ILE A 225 6.59 -20.03 -16.76
N SER A 226 6.19 -21.10 -17.43
CA SER A 226 5.79 -21.09 -18.83
C SER A 226 4.33 -20.64 -18.95
N TYR A 227 4.04 -19.88 -20.00
CA TYR A 227 2.70 -19.44 -20.35
C TYR A 227 2.28 -20.12 -21.66
N PRO A 228 1.48 -21.20 -21.61
CA PRO A 228 1.10 -21.94 -22.80
C PRO A 228 0.27 -21.13 -23.81
N HIS A 229 0.57 -21.29 -25.11
CA HIS A 229 -0.14 -20.59 -26.19
C HIS A 229 -1.66 -20.84 -26.20
N HIS A 230 -2.11 -22.03 -25.82
CA HIS A 230 -3.54 -22.37 -25.81
C HIS A 230 -4.35 -21.53 -24.79
N LEU A 231 -3.68 -20.91 -23.81
CA LEU A 231 -4.31 -20.02 -22.83
C LEU A 231 -4.36 -18.57 -23.28
N HIS A 232 -3.70 -18.18 -24.38
CA HIS A 232 -3.56 -16.77 -24.76
C HIS A 232 -4.92 -16.11 -25.00
N ASN A 233 -5.85 -16.77 -25.69
CA ASN A 233 -7.19 -16.23 -25.93
C ASN A 233 -8.01 -16.12 -24.64
N SER A 234 -8.04 -17.19 -23.84
CA SER A 234 -8.85 -17.23 -22.60
C SER A 234 -8.32 -16.25 -21.55
N HIS A 235 -7.01 -16.03 -21.52
CA HIS A 235 -6.36 -15.15 -20.56
C HIS A 235 -6.06 -13.74 -21.08
N ASN A 236 -6.41 -13.42 -22.34
CA ASN A 236 -6.11 -12.13 -22.95
C ASN A 236 -6.64 -10.95 -22.13
N ASP A 237 -7.85 -11.09 -21.59
CA ASP A 237 -8.54 -10.07 -20.78
C ASP A 237 -7.73 -9.69 -19.53
N MET A 238 -7.30 -10.69 -18.75
CA MET A 238 -6.65 -10.48 -17.45
C MET A 238 -5.50 -11.49 -17.22
N PRO A 239 -4.36 -11.36 -17.91
CA PRO A 239 -3.24 -12.27 -17.74
C PRO A 239 -2.77 -12.40 -16.29
N PHE A 240 -2.45 -13.62 -15.86
CA PHE A 240 -1.80 -13.89 -14.59
C PHE A 240 -0.38 -13.31 -14.53
N LEU A 241 0.10 -13.07 -13.30
CA LEU A 241 1.49 -12.74 -12.98
C LEU A 241 2.02 -11.48 -13.68
N PRO A 242 1.43 -10.30 -13.42
CA PRO A 242 1.88 -9.06 -14.05
C PRO A 242 3.31 -8.68 -13.61
N GLU A 243 4.11 -8.19 -14.56
CA GLU A 243 5.52 -7.85 -14.33
C GLU A 243 5.78 -6.36 -14.56
N ASN A 244 6.83 -5.84 -13.91
CA ASN A 244 7.29 -4.48 -14.17
C ASN A 244 8.22 -4.47 -15.38
N LEU A 245 7.69 -4.13 -16.54
CA LEU A 245 8.40 -4.16 -17.82
C LEU A 245 8.26 -2.83 -18.56
N ILE A 246 9.24 -2.53 -19.41
CA ILE A 246 9.14 -1.39 -20.33
C ILE A 246 8.36 -1.91 -21.55
N PRO A 247 7.15 -1.39 -21.83
CA PRO A 247 6.41 -1.84 -22.99
C PRO A 247 7.16 -1.51 -24.28
N PRO A 248 6.91 -2.25 -25.37
CA PRO A 248 7.42 -1.89 -26.69
C PRO A 248 7.12 -0.41 -27.00
N ASN A 249 8.14 0.35 -27.41
CA ASN A 249 8.09 1.79 -27.68
C ASN A 249 7.85 2.70 -26.44
N GLY A 250 7.82 2.13 -25.23
CA GLY A 250 7.75 2.86 -23.97
C GLY A 250 9.11 3.36 -23.48
N LYS A 251 9.11 4.40 -22.64
CA LYS A 251 10.33 4.95 -22.00
C LYS A 251 10.48 4.56 -20.53
N CYS A 252 9.40 4.11 -19.90
CA CYS A 252 9.34 3.87 -18.47
C CYS A 252 8.78 2.49 -18.17
N ALA A 253 9.34 1.82 -17.15
CA ALA A 253 8.83 0.56 -16.66
C ALA A 253 7.42 0.74 -16.06
N LYS A 254 6.53 -0.20 -16.37
CA LYS A 254 5.13 -0.22 -15.94
C LYS A 254 4.78 -1.63 -15.52
N LEU A 255 3.90 -1.74 -14.52
CA LEU A 255 3.27 -3.01 -14.18
C LEU A 255 2.28 -3.39 -15.28
N ILE A 256 2.57 -4.48 -16.00
CA ILE A 256 1.86 -4.92 -17.20
C ILE A 256 1.50 -6.42 -17.04
N PRO A 257 0.19 -6.74 -17.01
CA PRO A 257 -0.29 -8.10 -17.24
C PRO A 257 0.05 -8.53 -18.67
N ASN A 258 0.79 -9.61 -18.82
CA ASN A 258 1.27 -10.08 -20.11
C ASN A 258 1.33 -11.62 -20.15
N LEU A 259 1.31 -12.17 -21.36
CA LEU A 259 1.29 -13.61 -21.66
C LEU A 259 2.70 -14.18 -21.92
N CYS A 260 3.77 -13.44 -21.63
CA CYS A 260 5.12 -13.96 -21.77
C CYS A 260 5.47 -14.93 -20.63
N ALA A 261 6.43 -15.83 -20.88
CA ALA A 261 7.03 -16.66 -19.84
C ALA A 261 7.67 -15.77 -18.74
N LYS A 262 7.63 -16.26 -17.50
CA LYS A 262 8.16 -15.58 -16.31
C LYS A 262 9.47 -16.23 -15.90
N THR A 263 10.48 -15.43 -15.60
CA THR A 263 11.78 -15.90 -15.13
C THR A 263 12.14 -15.22 -13.82
N ASN A 264 12.64 -15.99 -12.84
CA ASN A 264 12.99 -15.49 -11.50
C ASN A 264 11.84 -14.70 -10.84
N TYR A 265 10.60 -15.12 -11.07
CA TYR A 265 9.42 -14.42 -10.60
C TYR A 265 9.18 -14.72 -9.13
N ILE A 266 9.09 -13.68 -8.30
CA ILE A 266 8.85 -13.80 -6.85
C ILE A 266 7.35 -13.82 -6.59
N ILE A 267 6.85 -14.92 -6.02
CA ILE A 267 5.42 -15.18 -5.88
C ILE A 267 5.06 -15.77 -4.51
N HIS A 268 3.89 -15.37 -4.00
CA HIS A 268 3.29 -16.01 -2.84
C HIS A 268 2.63 -17.34 -3.23
N TYR A 269 2.80 -18.39 -2.43
CA TYR A 269 2.36 -19.75 -2.79
C TYR A 269 0.88 -19.86 -3.20
N ARG A 270 -0.01 -19.07 -2.59
CA ARG A 270 -1.44 -19.03 -2.96
C ARG A 270 -1.69 -18.51 -4.37
N ASN A 271 -0.96 -17.46 -4.77
CA ASN A 271 -1.08 -16.89 -6.10
C ASN A 271 -0.45 -17.84 -7.14
N LEU A 272 0.66 -18.51 -6.77
CA LEU A 272 1.24 -19.59 -7.59
C LEU A 272 0.24 -20.74 -7.78
N LYS A 273 -0.34 -21.24 -6.69
CA LYS A 273 -1.35 -22.30 -6.71
C LYS A 273 -2.51 -21.96 -7.65
N GLN A 274 -3.05 -20.74 -7.56
CA GLN A 274 -4.14 -20.30 -8.44
C GLN A 274 -3.70 -20.21 -9.91
N ALA A 275 -2.49 -19.72 -10.19
CA ALA A 275 -1.95 -19.68 -11.54
C ALA A 275 -1.82 -21.08 -12.16
N LEU A 276 -1.30 -22.06 -11.39
CA LEU A 276 -1.17 -23.45 -11.82
C LEU A 276 -2.55 -24.12 -12.04
N GLN A 277 -3.52 -23.83 -11.16
CA GLN A 277 -4.91 -24.29 -11.33
C GLN A 277 -5.55 -23.75 -12.62
N ASN A 278 -5.11 -22.60 -13.11
CA ASN A 278 -5.55 -22.01 -14.37
C ASN A 278 -4.65 -22.38 -15.56
N GLY A 279 -3.82 -23.42 -15.43
CA GLY A 279 -3.09 -24.02 -16.54
C GLY A 279 -1.70 -23.45 -16.83
N LEU A 280 -1.21 -22.47 -16.03
CA LEU A 280 0.19 -22.05 -16.15
C LEU A 280 1.11 -23.20 -15.69
N GLU A 281 2.29 -23.29 -16.28
CA GLU A 281 3.21 -24.41 -16.07
C GLU A 281 4.44 -23.97 -15.29
N LEU A 282 4.65 -24.53 -14.10
CA LEU A 282 5.85 -24.30 -13.31
C LEU A 282 7.03 -25.06 -13.95
N THR A 283 8.04 -24.33 -14.44
CA THR A 283 9.20 -24.95 -15.10
C THR A 283 10.38 -25.13 -14.15
N LYS A 284 10.57 -24.21 -13.20
CA LYS A 284 11.67 -24.27 -12.22
C LYS A 284 11.33 -23.56 -10.92
N ILE A 285 11.79 -24.12 -9.80
CA ILE A 285 11.86 -23.45 -8.50
C ILE A 285 13.34 -23.17 -8.20
N HIS A 286 13.71 -21.91 -7.99
CA HIS A 286 15.10 -21.54 -7.68
C HIS A 286 15.38 -21.52 -6.19
N ARG A 287 14.44 -20.98 -5.40
CA ARG A 287 14.52 -20.94 -3.94
C ARG A 287 13.15 -20.72 -3.32
N VAL A 288 13.00 -21.20 -2.09
CA VAL A 288 11.76 -21.11 -1.32
C VAL A 288 12.05 -20.57 0.06
N LEU A 289 11.34 -19.50 0.43
CA LEU A 289 11.32 -18.93 1.76
C LEU A 289 10.06 -19.38 2.48
N LYS A 290 10.22 -20.26 3.46
CA LYS A 290 9.17 -20.71 4.38
C LYS A 290 8.98 -19.69 5.49
N PHE A 291 7.74 -19.43 5.90
CA PHE A 291 7.43 -18.52 7.01
C PHE A 291 6.20 -18.93 7.81
N ASN A 292 6.09 -18.41 9.04
CA ASN A 292 4.89 -18.61 9.86
C ASN A 292 3.80 -17.60 9.46
N GLN A 293 2.58 -18.09 9.25
CA GLN A 293 1.41 -17.28 8.92
C GLN A 293 0.24 -17.54 9.87
N SER A 294 -0.58 -16.53 10.11
CA SER A 294 -1.81 -16.62 10.88
C SER A 294 -2.72 -15.44 10.54
N SER A 295 -4.00 -15.52 10.93
CA SER A 295 -4.96 -14.42 10.77
C SER A 295 -4.82 -13.35 11.86
N TRP A 296 -3.60 -12.94 12.20
CA TRP A 296 -3.31 -12.04 13.33
C TRP A 296 -3.89 -10.62 13.18
N LEU A 297 -4.09 -10.13 11.94
CA LEU A 297 -4.76 -8.85 11.66
C LEU A 297 -6.29 -8.93 11.76
N LYS A 298 -6.88 -10.14 11.75
CA LYS A 298 -8.33 -10.32 11.65
C LYS A 298 -9.11 -9.55 12.73
N PRO A 299 -8.77 -9.60 14.04
CA PRO A 299 -9.52 -8.86 15.06
C PRO A 299 -9.54 -7.34 14.83
N TYR A 300 -8.43 -6.77 14.36
CA TYR A 300 -8.31 -5.35 14.04
C TYR A 300 -9.17 -4.97 12.82
N ILE A 301 -9.09 -5.77 11.75
CA ILE A 301 -9.88 -5.54 10.54
C ILE A 301 -11.37 -5.71 10.82
N ASP A 302 -11.77 -6.72 11.58
CA ASP A 302 -13.15 -6.98 11.96
C ASP A 302 -13.72 -5.83 12.82
N LEU A 303 -12.94 -5.33 13.79
CA LEU A 303 -13.33 -4.18 14.62
C LEU A 303 -13.58 -2.94 13.76
N ASN A 304 -12.63 -2.56 12.91
CA ASN A 304 -12.76 -1.40 12.04
C ASN A 304 -13.91 -1.56 11.05
N THR A 305 -14.17 -2.78 10.57
CA THR A 305 -15.30 -3.07 9.67
C THR A 305 -16.63 -2.96 10.39
N LYS A 306 -16.72 -3.45 11.63
CA LYS A 306 -17.90 -3.31 12.48
C LYS A 306 -18.20 -1.84 12.74
N LEU A 307 -17.21 -1.06 13.14
CA LEU A 307 -17.35 0.39 13.39
C LEU A 307 -17.73 1.14 12.10
N ARG A 308 -17.12 0.79 10.96
CA ARG A 308 -17.47 1.34 9.64
C ARG A 308 -18.92 1.04 9.23
N ASN A 309 -19.45 -0.14 9.59
CA ASN A 309 -20.82 -0.51 9.28
C ASN A 309 -21.84 0.14 10.21
N GLN A 310 -21.49 0.38 11.48
CA GLN A 310 -22.34 1.02 12.49
C GLN A 310 -22.46 2.54 12.28
N THR A 311 -21.40 3.17 11.78
CA THR A 311 -21.38 4.62 11.55
C THR A 311 -22.32 5.02 10.43
N LYS A 312 -23.04 6.12 10.63
CA LYS A 312 -23.87 6.75 9.58
C LYS A 312 -23.09 7.84 8.84
N ASN A 313 -22.09 8.42 9.51
CA ASN A 313 -21.29 9.51 8.99
C ASN A 313 -20.30 9.03 7.92
N LYS A 314 -20.29 9.71 6.77
CA LYS A 314 -19.35 9.43 5.68
C LYS A 314 -17.90 9.62 6.12
N PHE A 315 -17.62 10.61 6.95
CA PHE A 315 -16.28 10.87 7.45
C PHE A 315 -15.72 9.71 8.28
N GLU A 316 -16.48 9.23 9.28
CA GLU A 316 -16.05 8.13 10.13
C GLU A 316 -15.86 6.84 9.32
N LYS A 317 -16.74 6.60 8.35
CA LYS A 317 -16.57 5.48 7.40
C LYS A 317 -15.25 5.55 6.64
N ASP A 318 -14.86 6.74 6.20
CA ASP A 318 -13.59 6.97 5.51
C ASP A 318 -12.39 6.84 6.46
N LEU A 319 -12.54 7.24 7.73
CA LEU A 319 -11.53 7.05 8.78
C LEU A 319 -11.25 5.56 9.04
N PHE A 320 -12.28 4.75 9.33
CA PHE A 320 -12.12 3.31 9.56
C PHE A 320 -11.56 2.60 8.31
N LYS A 321 -11.94 3.04 7.11
CA LYS A 321 -11.33 2.57 5.86
C LYS A 321 -9.84 2.92 5.79
N LEU A 322 -9.48 4.16 6.14
CA LEU A 322 -8.09 4.60 6.12
C LEU A 322 -7.24 3.85 7.15
N MET A 323 -7.76 3.59 8.34
CA MET A 323 -7.05 2.83 9.37
C MET A 323 -6.61 1.46 8.84
N ASN A 324 -7.51 0.73 8.17
CA ASN A 324 -7.16 -0.53 7.50
C ASN A 324 -6.14 -0.34 6.36
N ASN A 325 -6.37 0.62 5.46
CA ASN A 325 -5.50 0.85 4.30
C ASN A 325 -4.10 1.37 4.68
N SER A 326 -3.99 2.08 5.80
CA SER A 326 -2.75 2.68 6.29
C SER A 326 -1.74 1.64 6.76
N VAL A 327 -2.21 0.51 7.31
CA VAL A 327 -1.37 -0.62 7.70
C VAL A 327 -0.61 -1.11 6.48
N TYR A 328 -1.32 -1.45 5.39
CA TYR A 328 -0.71 -1.87 4.12
C TYR A 328 0.32 -0.83 3.62
N GLY A 329 -0.09 0.43 3.51
CA GLY A 329 0.79 1.50 3.02
C GLY A 329 2.06 1.70 3.86
N LYS A 330 1.97 1.47 5.18
CA LYS A 330 3.12 1.55 6.09
C LYS A 330 4.07 0.37 5.98
N THR A 331 3.56 -0.83 5.74
CA THR A 331 4.41 -2.01 5.53
C THR A 331 5.22 -1.93 4.24
N MET A 332 4.72 -1.25 3.22
CA MET A 332 5.38 -1.03 1.91
C MET A 332 6.16 0.30 1.83
N GLU A 333 6.41 0.98 2.95
CA GLU A 333 7.09 2.28 2.93
C GLU A 333 8.55 2.12 2.48
N ASN A 334 8.90 2.73 1.35
CA ASN A 334 10.28 2.75 0.87
C ASN A 334 11.10 3.79 1.65
N VAL A 335 11.97 3.30 2.55
CA VAL A 335 12.86 4.10 3.39
C VAL A 335 13.96 4.82 2.59
N ASP A 336 14.32 4.33 1.40
CA ASP A 336 15.32 4.94 0.51
C ASP A 336 14.85 6.28 -0.06
N ASN A 337 13.54 6.43 -0.27
CA ASN A 337 12.94 7.67 -0.78
C ASN A 337 12.89 8.82 0.24
N ARG A 338 13.14 8.55 1.54
CA ARG A 338 13.26 9.63 2.54
C ARG A 338 14.46 10.52 2.20
N VAL A 339 14.44 11.80 2.53
CA VAL A 339 15.59 12.69 2.27
C VAL A 339 16.15 13.19 3.60
N ASP A 340 17.47 13.16 3.76
CA ASP A 340 18.10 13.78 4.94
C ASP A 340 18.30 15.27 4.66
N ILE A 341 17.52 16.09 5.37
CA ILE A 341 17.53 17.55 5.20
C ILE A 341 17.88 18.18 6.54
N LYS A 342 18.90 19.04 6.51
CA LYS A 342 19.29 19.90 7.63
C LYS A 342 18.86 21.32 7.34
N LEU A 343 18.17 21.97 8.27
CA LEU A 343 17.93 23.40 8.20
C LEU A 343 19.03 24.13 8.97
N ALA A 344 19.69 25.08 8.30
CA ALA A 344 20.67 25.97 8.90
C ALA A 344 20.15 27.40 8.87
N THR A 345 20.29 28.09 10.00
CA THR A 345 19.84 29.48 10.15
C THR A 345 20.98 30.50 10.21
N HIS A 346 22.22 30.02 10.20
CA HIS A 346 23.43 30.82 10.27
C HIS A 346 24.51 30.19 9.39
N TRP A 347 25.42 31.01 8.86
CA TRP A 347 26.54 30.52 8.04
C TRP A 347 27.57 29.75 8.89
N LYS A 348 28.10 30.41 9.93
CA LYS A 348 29.11 29.84 10.82
C LYS A 348 28.48 29.04 11.95
N LYS A 349 29.28 28.15 12.55
CA LYS A 349 28.95 27.42 13.77
C LYS A 349 28.59 28.38 14.91
N ASN A 350 27.48 28.14 15.60
CA ASN A 350 27.05 28.92 16.75
C ASN A 350 26.89 28.00 17.97
N GLY A 351 27.88 28.02 18.86
CA GLY A 351 27.96 27.08 20.00
C GLY A 351 28.07 25.63 19.53
N HIS A 352 27.16 24.77 20.01
CA HIS A 352 27.07 23.36 19.58
C HIS A 352 26.34 23.16 18.24
N LYS A 353 25.80 24.21 17.62
CA LYS A 353 25.00 24.10 16.39
C LYS A 353 25.87 24.33 15.16
N TYR A 354 25.83 23.37 14.24
CA TYR A 354 26.46 23.50 12.94
C TYR A 354 25.76 24.56 12.09
N GLY A 355 26.55 25.47 11.53
CA GLY A 355 26.09 26.41 10.52
C GLY A 355 26.07 25.76 9.13
N ALA A 356 25.58 26.51 8.14
CA ALA A 356 25.51 26.04 6.76
C ALA A 356 26.89 25.63 6.21
N GLU A 357 27.94 26.40 6.53
CA GLU A 357 29.33 26.11 6.14
C GLU A 357 29.76 24.70 6.57
N THR A 358 29.45 24.32 7.81
CA THR A 358 29.87 23.02 8.36
C THR A 358 29.13 21.86 7.69
N TRP A 359 27.85 22.02 7.34
CA TRP A 359 27.10 20.97 6.66
C TRP A 359 27.49 20.85 5.18
N ILE A 360 27.76 21.97 4.50
CA ILE A 360 28.21 21.98 3.10
C ILE A 360 29.61 21.39 2.97
N ALA A 361 30.50 21.63 3.94
CA ALA A 361 31.85 21.07 3.94
C ALA A 361 31.89 19.54 4.17
N LYS A 362 30.78 18.93 4.57
CA LYS A 362 30.74 17.47 4.76
C LYS A 362 30.69 16.73 3.44
N PRO A 363 31.36 15.57 3.31
CA PRO A 363 31.38 14.79 2.07
C PRO A 363 29.99 14.24 1.69
N GLN A 364 29.06 14.19 2.65
CA GLN A 364 27.67 13.78 2.38
C GLN A 364 26.84 14.89 1.72
N PHE A 365 27.35 16.11 1.57
CA PHE A 365 26.61 17.21 0.96
C PHE A 365 26.20 16.84 -0.47
N LYS A 366 24.91 17.01 -0.77
CA LYS A 366 24.37 16.77 -2.12
C LYS A 366 24.03 18.08 -2.83
N ASN A 367 23.21 18.92 -2.19
CA ASN A 367 22.86 20.24 -2.69
C ASN A 367 22.21 21.06 -1.55
N CYS A 368 22.05 22.37 -1.73
CA CYS A 368 21.29 23.24 -0.84
C CYS A 368 20.23 24.07 -1.59
N SER A 369 19.26 24.58 -0.84
CA SER A 369 18.30 25.58 -1.29
C SER A 369 18.22 26.69 -0.25
N ILE A 370 18.48 27.92 -0.68
CA ILE A 370 18.36 29.11 0.16
C ILE A 370 16.90 29.56 0.09
N PHE A 371 16.21 29.58 1.23
CA PHE A 371 14.82 30.02 1.32
C PHE A 371 14.70 31.49 1.69
N THR A 372 15.55 31.96 2.60
CA THR A 372 15.67 33.36 3.01
C THR A 372 17.14 33.65 3.38
N GLU A 373 17.50 34.91 3.63
CA GLU A 373 18.85 35.29 4.11
C GLU A 373 19.26 34.52 5.38
N ASN A 374 18.29 34.12 6.20
CA ASN A 374 18.50 33.45 7.48
C ASN A 374 18.05 31.98 7.47
N LEU A 375 17.78 31.38 6.30
CA LEU A 375 17.34 29.99 6.23
C LEU A 375 17.81 29.28 4.96
N VAL A 376 18.60 28.22 5.17
CA VAL A 376 19.08 27.32 4.11
C VAL A 376 18.69 25.89 4.44
N ALA A 377 18.06 25.20 3.48
CA ALA A 377 17.90 23.75 3.52
C ALA A 377 19.06 23.07 2.83
N ILE A 378 19.70 22.14 3.52
CA ILE A 378 20.88 21.42 3.07
C ILE A 378 20.50 19.95 2.95
N GLU A 379 20.54 19.44 1.73
CA GLU A 379 20.25 18.05 1.41
C GLU A 379 21.54 17.22 1.51
N MET A 380 21.49 16.16 2.31
CA MET A 380 22.61 15.26 2.55
C MET A 380 22.31 13.89 1.93
N ASN A 381 23.34 13.25 1.37
CA ASN A 381 23.33 11.84 1.02
C ASN A 381 23.25 10.99 2.31
N LYS A 382 22.44 9.94 2.27
CA LYS A 382 22.36 8.99 3.38
C LYS A 382 23.61 8.13 3.41
N VAL A 383 24.27 8.06 4.56
CA VAL A 383 25.41 7.16 4.79
C VAL A 383 24.94 5.75 5.12
N GLN A 384 23.80 5.65 5.80
CA GLN A 384 23.21 4.39 6.24
C GLN A 384 21.70 4.45 6.08
N VAL A 385 21.11 3.37 5.60
CA VAL A 385 19.66 3.17 5.57
C VAL A 385 19.34 1.92 6.38
N THR A 386 18.42 2.06 7.33
CA THR A 386 17.91 0.94 8.12
C THR A 386 16.58 0.49 7.53
N TYR A 387 16.52 -0.76 7.07
CA TYR A 387 15.29 -1.39 6.58
C TYR A 387 14.47 -1.93 7.76
N ASP A 388 13.69 -1.04 8.37
CA ASP A 388 12.87 -1.30 9.56
C ASP A 388 11.37 -1.50 9.23
N LYS A 389 11.05 -1.77 7.96
CA LYS A 389 9.67 -1.93 7.47
C LYS A 389 9.41 -3.39 7.11
N PRO A 390 8.29 -3.99 7.57
CA PRO A 390 7.98 -5.39 7.30
C PRO A 390 7.38 -5.54 5.89
N ILE A 391 8.21 -5.35 4.86
CA ILE A 391 7.80 -5.33 3.44
C ILE A 391 7.11 -6.63 3.03
N TYR A 392 7.52 -7.77 3.59
CA TYR A 392 6.92 -9.08 3.34
C TYR A 392 5.42 -9.14 3.68
N VAL A 393 4.94 -8.35 4.66
CA VAL A 393 3.51 -8.25 4.99
C VAL A 393 2.77 -7.56 3.85
N GLY A 394 3.29 -6.42 3.39
CA GLY A 394 2.70 -5.68 2.28
C GLY A 394 2.71 -6.48 0.98
N PHE A 395 3.83 -7.15 0.68
CA PHE A 395 3.94 -8.11 -0.42
C PHE A 395 2.83 -9.17 -0.35
N SER A 396 2.68 -9.83 0.80
CA SER A 396 1.68 -10.90 0.97
C SER A 396 0.25 -10.39 0.84
N ILE A 397 -0.07 -9.22 1.41
CA ILE A 397 -1.39 -8.59 1.25
C ILE A 397 -1.69 -8.33 -0.23
N LEU A 398 -0.73 -7.77 -0.98
CA LEU A 398 -0.92 -7.49 -2.40
C LEU A 398 -1.09 -8.77 -3.21
N GLU A 399 -0.25 -9.78 -3.00
CA GLU A 399 -0.33 -11.06 -3.71
C GLU A 399 -1.63 -11.80 -3.43
N ILE A 400 -2.07 -11.86 -2.16
CA ILE A 400 -3.34 -12.49 -1.78
C ILE A 400 -4.53 -11.68 -2.30
N SER A 401 -4.44 -10.35 -2.37
CA SER A 401 -5.56 -9.54 -2.90
C SER A 401 -5.85 -9.84 -4.38
N LYS A 402 -4.80 -10.16 -5.17
CA LYS A 402 -4.96 -10.56 -6.58
C LYS A 402 -5.77 -11.84 -6.71
N THR A 403 -5.64 -12.78 -5.76
CA THR A 403 -6.32 -14.07 -5.88
C THR A 403 -7.83 -13.92 -5.82
N LEU A 404 -8.35 -12.92 -5.09
CA LEU A 404 -9.78 -12.61 -5.05
C LEU A 404 -10.29 -12.13 -6.42
N MET A 405 -9.52 -11.27 -7.11
CA MET A 405 -9.90 -10.74 -8.42
C MET A 405 -9.88 -11.84 -9.49
N TYR A 406 -8.82 -12.66 -9.49
CA TYR A 406 -8.69 -13.80 -10.40
C TYR A 406 -9.76 -14.87 -10.12
N ASP A 407 -10.08 -15.16 -8.85
CA ASP A 407 -11.12 -16.12 -8.50
C ASP A 407 -12.49 -15.65 -9.02
N PHE A 408 -12.84 -14.39 -8.78
CA PHE A 408 -14.10 -13.85 -9.25
C PHE A 408 -14.21 -13.85 -10.78
N PHE A 409 -13.13 -13.51 -11.49
CA PHE A 409 -13.16 -13.44 -12.95
C PHE A 409 -13.06 -14.83 -13.61
N TYR A 410 -12.03 -15.62 -13.31
CA TYR A 410 -11.79 -16.90 -13.97
C TYR A 410 -12.63 -18.03 -13.39
N ASN A 411 -12.67 -18.19 -12.07
CA ASN A 411 -13.34 -19.34 -11.44
C ASN A 411 -14.86 -19.17 -11.33
N PHE A 412 -15.38 -17.93 -11.39
CA PHE A 412 -16.81 -17.66 -11.33
C PHE A 412 -17.37 -17.14 -12.66
N LEU A 413 -16.95 -15.95 -13.12
CA LEU A 413 -17.56 -15.33 -14.30
C LEU A 413 -17.29 -16.11 -15.59
N LYS A 414 -16.04 -16.49 -15.87
CA LYS A 414 -15.70 -17.29 -17.07
C LYS A 414 -16.31 -18.68 -17.03
N VAL A 415 -16.44 -19.31 -15.86
CA VAL A 415 -17.16 -20.59 -15.72
C VAL A 415 -18.66 -20.44 -16.01
N LYS A 416 -19.29 -19.37 -15.51
CA LYS A 416 -20.74 -19.14 -15.67
C LYS A 416 -21.12 -18.71 -17.10
N TYR A 417 -20.35 -17.81 -17.70
CA TYR A 417 -20.71 -17.17 -18.98
C TYR A 417 -19.84 -17.61 -20.17
N GLY A 418 -18.70 -18.26 -19.95
CA GLY A 418 -17.80 -18.66 -21.03
C GLY A 418 -17.36 -17.48 -21.88
N ASN A 419 -17.66 -17.54 -23.18
CA ASN A 419 -17.36 -16.47 -24.14
C ASN A 419 -18.34 -15.30 -24.08
N ASN A 420 -19.43 -15.42 -23.31
CA ASN A 420 -20.43 -14.36 -23.15
C ASN A 420 -20.03 -13.32 -22.08
N VAL A 421 -18.79 -13.35 -21.58
CA VAL A 421 -18.24 -12.33 -20.69
C VAL A 421 -16.89 -11.84 -21.17
N GLN A 422 -16.75 -10.52 -21.25
CA GLN A 422 -15.52 -9.84 -21.61
C GLN A 422 -15.17 -8.76 -20.59
N LEU A 423 -13.89 -8.67 -20.23
CA LEU A 423 -13.39 -7.58 -19.39
C LEU A 423 -13.04 -6.36 -20.24
N LEU A 424 -13.79 -5.28 -20.09
CA LEU A 424 -13.55 -4.04 -20.83
C LEU A 424 -12.54 -3.12 -20.12
N TYR A 425 -12.56 -3.10 -18.78
CA TYR A 425 -11.68 -2.23 -18.01
C TYR A 425 -11.50 -2.75 -16.58
N THR A 426 -10.31 -2.52 -16.01
CA THR A 426 -10.03 -2.80 -14.59
C THR A 426 -9.09 -1.75 -13.98
N ASP A 427 -9.34 -1.38 -12.72
CA ASP A 427 -8.38 -0.64 -11.88
C ASP A 427 -8.36 -1.23 -10.47
N THR A 428 -7.28 -1.95 -10.14
CA THR A 428 -6.95 -2.51 -8.82
C THR A 428 -7.98 -3.51 -8.26
N ASP A 429 -9.17 -3.04 -7.88
CA ASP A 429 -10.23 -3.76 -7.16
C ASP A 429 -11.60 -3.62 -7.86
N SER A 430 -11.61 -3.25 -9.14
CA SER A 430 -12.82 -3.01 -9.93
C SER A 430 -12.74 -3.68 -11.31
N LEU A 431 -13.88 -4.15 -11.81
CA LEU A 431 -14.06 -4.74 -13.13
C LEU A 431 -15.25 -4.04 -13.82
N ILE A 432 -15.07 -3.57 -15.05
CA ILE A 432 -16.17 -3.19 -15.95
C ILE A 432 -16.26 -4.26 -17.01
N LEU A 433 -17.41 -4.94 -17.05
CA LEU A 433 -17.63 -6.16 -17.81
C LEU A 433 -18.72 -5.93 -18.85
N GLU A 434 -18.54 -6.53 -20.02
CA GLU A 434 -19.64 -6.81 -20.95
C GLU A 434 -20.12 -8.24 -20.69
N ILE A 435 -21.42 -8.42 -20.44
CA ILE A 435 -22.01 -9.73 -20.16
C ILE A 435 -23.26 -9.91 -21.03
N TYR A 436 -23.29 -10.99 -21.80
CA TYR A 436 -24.45 -11.43 -22.57
C TYR A 436 -25.20 -12.52 -21.79
N THR A 437 -26.34 -12.15 -21.21
CA THR A 437 -27.22 -13.03 -20.42
C THR A 437 -28.66 -12.53 -20.55
N GLU A 438 -29.66 -13.37 -20.25
CA GLU A 438 -31.06 -12.96 -20.23
C GLU A 438 -31.33 -11.87 -19.19
N ASN A 439 -30.77 -12.03 -17.98
CA ASN A 439 -30.93 -11.05 -16.91
C ASN A 439 -29.82 -11.16 -15.86
N VAL A 440 -28.85 -10.24 -15.93
CA VAL A 440 -27.70 -10.18 -15.01
C VAL A 440 -28.11 -9.98 -13.54
N TYR A 441 -29.24 -9.33 -13.28
CA TYR A 441 -29.71 -9.09 -11.92
C TYR A 441 -30.29 -10.35 -11.28
N ASN A 442 -30.94 -11.20 -12.07
CA ASN A 442 -31.33 -12.55 -11.62
C ASN A 442 -30.09 -13.40 -11.33
N ASP A 443 -29.05 -13.28 -12.17
CA ASP A 443 -27.78 -13.97 -11.94
C ASP A 443 -27.11 -13.52 -10.63
N ILE A 444 -27.14 -12.22 -10.32
CA ILE A 444 -26.65 -11.66 -9.05
C ILE A 444 -27.45 -12.22 -7.87
N LYS A 445 -28.79 -12.25 -7.94
CA LYS A 445 -29.63 -12.80 -6.86
C LYS A 445 -29.31 -14.26 -6.55
N GLN A 446 -29.13 -15.08 -7.58
CA GLN A 446 -28.82 -16.49 -7.43
C GLN A 446 -27.45 -16.72 -6.78
N ASN A 447 -26.54 -15.74 -6.87
CA ASN A 447 -25.17 -15.81 -6.38
C ASN A 447 -24.89 -14.72 -5.32
N ILE A 448 -25.88 -14.39 -4.49
CA ILE A 448 -25.82 -13.28 -3.52
C ILE A 448 -24.71 -13.46 -2.46
N ASP A 449 -24.24 -14.69 -2.28
CA ASP A 449 -23.09 -15.01 -1.44
C ASP A 449 -21.80 -14.36 -1.98
N ARG A 450 -21.69 -14.09 -3.28
CA ARG A 450 -20.52 -13.46 -3.93
C ARG A 450 -20.62 -11.94 -4.07
N PHE A 451 -21.81 -11.37 -3.95
CA PHE A 451 -22.06 -9.94 -4.17
C PHE A 451 -22.32 -9.15 -2.87
N ASP A 452 -21.83 -7.91 -2.81
CA ASP A 452 -22.23 -6.90 -1.81
C ASP A 452 -23.31 -6.00 -2.42
N THR A 453 -24.55 -6.13 -1.96
CA THR A 453 -25.70 -5.34 -2.41
C THR A 453 -26.12 -4.29 -1.38
N SER A 454 -25.24 -3.92 -0.46
CA SER A 454 -25.53 -2.96 0.62
C SER A 454 -25.88 -1.54 0.16
N ASN A 455 -25.54 -1.18 -1.08
CA ASN A 455 -25.93 0.08 -1.71
C ASN A 455 -27.31 0.03 -2.40
N TYR A 456 -27.93 -1.13 -2.56
CA TYR A 456 -29.24 -1.22 -3.20
C TYR A 456 -30.34 -0.55 -2.34
N PRO A 457 -31.34 0.09 -2.99
CA PRO A 457 -32.55 0.51 -2.31
C PRO A 457 -33.42 -0.70 -1.95
N LYS A 458 -34.17 -0.61 -0.85
CA LYS A 458 -34.99 -1.72 -0.33
C LYS A 458 -36.03 -2.22 -1.34
N ASN A 459 -36.62 -1.29 -2.10
CA ASN A 459 -37.64 -1.58 -3.12
C ASN A 459 -37.04 -1.28 -4.51
N ASN A 460 -35.92 -1.93 -4.85
CA ASN A 460 -35.33 -1.77 -6.17
C ASN A 460 -36.15 -2.53 -7.22
N ILE A 461 -36.15 -2.04 -8.46
CA ILE A 461 -36.91 -2.60 -9.58
C ILE A 461 -36.56 -4.06 -9.90
N HIS A 462 -35.40 -4.50 -9.42
CA HIS A 462 -34.90 -5.84 -9.64
C HIS A 462 -35.17 -6.75 -8.45
N ASP A 463 -35.86 -6.35 -7.38
CA ASP A 463 -36.08 -7.14 -6.16
C ASP A 463 -34.81 -7.78 -5.54
N ILE A 464 -33.65 -7.13 -5.69
CA ILE A 464 -32.39 -7.61 -5.11
C ILE A 464 -32.41 -7.39 -3.60
N PRO A 465 -32.14 -8.43 -2.78
CA PRO A 465 -32.11 -8.29 -1.33
C PRO A 465 -30.93 -7.41 -0.93
N LYS A 466 -31.16 -6.47 -0.01
CA LYS A 466 -30.12 -5.60 0.53
C LYS A 466 -29.29 -6.33 1.59
N THR A 467 -28.00 -6.56 1.32
CA THR A 467 -27.08 -7.17 2.29
C THR A 467 -26.41 -6.15 3.22
N VAL A 468 -25.71 -6.65 4.24
CA VAL A 468 -24.68 -5.87 4.94
C VAL A 468 -23.40 -5.90 4.11
N SER A 469 -22.58 -4.84 4.19
CA SER A 469 -21.29 -4.82 3.50
C SER A 469 -20.34 -5.83 4.16
N ILE A 470 -19.92 -6.82 3.37
CA ILE A 470 -19.07 -7.95 3.78
C ILE A 470 -17.76 -7.87 3.00
N ILE A 471 -16.64 -8.05 3.69
CA ILE A 471 -15.30 -8.01 3.09
C ILE A 471 -15.16 -9.13 2.06
N GLY A 472 -14.53 -8.82 0.92
CA GLY A 472 -14.18 -9.79 -0.12
C GLY A 472 -15.29 -10.07 -1.14
N LYS A 473 -16.50 -9.54 -0.93
CA LYS A 473 -17.58 -9.63 -1.91
C LYS A 473 -17.50 -8.51 -2.95
N MET A 474 -17.92 -8.82 -4.17
CA MET A 474 -17.93 -7.84 -5.27
C MET A 474 -19.18 -6.97 -5.20
N LYS A 475 -18.97 -5.66 -5.16
CA LYS A 475 -20.06 -4.70 -5.09
C LYS A 475 -20.47 -4.27 -6.49
N ASP A 476 -21.77 -4.34 -6.79
CA ASP A 476 -22.30 -3.63 -7.96
C ASP A 476 -22.33 -2.13 -7.65
N GLU A 477 -21.39 -1.38 -8.21
CA GLU A 477 -21.20 0.05 -7.93
C GLU A 477 -22.40 0.90 -8.35
N TYR A 478 -23.16 0.47 -9.36
CA TYR A 478 -24.29 1.20 -9.94
C TYR A 478 -25.65 0.79 -9.36
N ALA A 479 -25.67 -0.15 -8.40
CA ALA A 479 -26.85 -0.52 -7.63
C ALA A 479 -28.09 -0.85 -8.49
N GLY A 480 -27.90 -1.61 -9.57
CA GLY A 480 -28.99 -2.02 -10.45
C GLY A 480 -29.25 -1.10 -11.64
N VAL A 481 -28.48 -0.02 -11.80
CA VAL A 481 -28.60 0.88 -12.96
C VAL A 481 -27.66 0.41 -14.08
N PRO A 482 -28.18 0.00 -15.25
CA PRO A 482 -27.34 -0.46 -16.35
C PRO A 482 -26.40 0.62 -16.89
N ILE A 483 -25.20 0.20 -17.27
CA ILE A 483 -24.29 0.98 -18.10
C ILE A 483 -24.79 0.89 -19.54
N VAL A 484 -25.05 2.04 -20.16
CA VAL A 484 -25.47 2.14 -21.56
C VAL A 484 -24.24 2.21 -22.47
N LEU A 485 -23.17 2.85 -21.99
CA LEU A 485 -21.99 3.08 -22.80
C LEU A 485 -20.72 3.25 -21.96
N LEU A 486 -19.60 2.74 -22.48
CA LEU A 486 -18.25 2.90 -21.94
C LEU A 486 -17.28 3.37 -23.04
N TYR A 487 -16.47 4.38 -22.76
CA TYR A 487 -15.29 4.73 -23.55
C TYR A 487 -14.04 4.73 -22.67
N GLY A 488 -13.13 3.79 -22.91
CA GLY A 488 -11.81 3.73 -22.28
C GLY A 488 -10.76 4.42 -23.14
N THR A 489 -10.01 5.36 -22.55
CA THR A 489 -8.91 6.10 -23.22
C THR A 489 -7.57 5.81 -22.55
N GLY A 490 -7.47 4.66 -21.88
CA GLY A 490 -6.28 4.21 -21.15
C GLY A 490 -6.43 4.25 -19.62
N ALA A 491 -5.34 3.87 -18.94
CA ALA A 491 -5.33 3.66 -17.50
C ALA A 491 -5.77 4.91 -16.70
N LYS A 492 -6.86 4.76 -15.94
CA LYS A 492 -7.50 5.80 -15.11
C LYS A 492 -8.08 6.96 -15.90
N ALA A 493 -8.39 6.74 -17.19
CA ALA A 493 -9.00 7.71 -18.08
C ALA A 493 -10.12 7.05 -18.89
N TYR A 494 -11.37 7.23 -18.45
CA TYR A 494 -12.54 6.60 -19.07
C TYR A 494 -13.82 7.40 -18.81
N CYS A 495 -14.86 7.09 -19.58
CA CYS A 495 -16.18 7.67 -19.42
C CYS A 495 -17.25 6.57 -19.43
N VAL A 496 -18.16 6.61 -18.45
CA VAL A 496 -19.30 5.70 -18.32
C VAL A 496 -20.58 6.50 -18.38
N GLN A 497 -21.48 6.14 -19.29
CA GLN A 497 -22.85 6.64 -19.34
C GLN A 497 -23.79 5.55 -18.80
N THR A 498 -24.51 5.87 -17.75
CA THR A 498 -25.65 5.08 -17.27
C THR A 498 -26.95 5.70 -17.78
N VAL A 499 -28.10 5.10 -17.47
CA VAL A 499 -29.41 5.68 -17.81
C VAL A 499 -29.59 7.09 -17.23
N ASN A 500 -29.00 7.36 -16.05
CA ASN A 500 -29.23 8.60 -15.31
C ASN A 500 -28.03 9.56 -15.33
N ASP A 501 -26.82 9.02 -15.28
CA ASP A 501 -25.60 9.78 -14.98
C ASP A 501 -24.49 9.55 -16.00
N LEU A 502 -23.71 10.61 -16.23
CA LEU A 502 -22.46 10.60 -16.99
C LEU A 502 -21.26 10.72 -16.04
N ILE A 503 -20.46 9.67 -15.94
CA ILE A 503 -19.24 9.64 -15.11
C ILE A 503 -18.02 9.80 -16.01
N LYS A 504 -17.18 10.79 -15.69
CA LYS A 504 -15.94 11.10 -16.42
C LYS A 504 -14.73 10.94 -15.50
N LYS A 505 -13.66 10.31 -16.00
CA LYS A 505 -12.38 10.15 -15.30
C LYS A 505 -11.24 10.49 -16.24
N ALA A 506 -10.29 11.28 -15.77
CA ALA A 506 -9.05 11.59 -16.48
C ALA A 506 -7.89 11.66 -15.49
N LYS A 507 -6.80 10.94 -15.81
CA LYS A 507 -5.70 10.71 -14.86
C LYS A 507 -4.95 12.00 -14.53
N GLY A 508 -5.09 12.44 -13.28
CA GLY A 508 -4.37 13.59 -12.74
C GLY A 508 -4.83 14.93 -13.33
N VAL A 509 -6.07 14.99 -13.79
CA VAL A 509 -6.83 16.23 -14.06
C VAL A 509 -7.78 16.44 -12.88
N SER A 510 -7.98 17.69 -12.46
CA SER A 510 -8.87 17.98 -11.33
C SER A 510 -10.34 17.69 -11.69
N LYS A 511 -11.13 17.25 -10.71
CA LYS A 511 -12.55 16.91 -10.93
C LYS A 511 -13.33 18.07 -11.56
N HIS A 512 -13.12 19.29 -11.08
CA HIS A 512 -13.77 20.48 -11.62
C HIS A 512 -13.50 20.71 -13.12
N VAL A 513 -12.25 20.48 -13.55
CA VAL A 513 -11.86 20.64 -14.96
C VAL A 513 -12.43 19.51 -15.81
N ILE A 514 -12.46 18.28 -15.28
CA ILE A 514 -13.14 17.16 -15.94
C ILE A 514 -14.61 17.47 -16.17
N ASP A 515 -15.30 17.99 -15.15
CA ASP A 515 -16.73 18.25 -15.19
C ASP A 515 -17.07 19.35 -16.22
N LYS A 516 -16.26 20.41 -16.30
CA LYS A 516 -16.48 21.55 -17.21
C LYS A 516 -15.94 21.38 -18.62
N SER A 517 -14.74 20.80 -18.78
CA SER A 517 -13.98 20.87 -20.03
C SER A 517 -14.03 19.59 -20.86
N LEU A 518 -14.32 18.44 -20.23
CA LEU A 518 -14.38 17.16 -20.95
C LEU A 518 -15.81 16.77 -21.29
N THR A 519 -16.06 16.37 -22.53
CA THR A 519 -17.38 15.94 -23.03
C THR A 519 -17.36 14.49 -23.47
N LEU A 520 -18.53 13.84 -23.49
CA LEU A 520 -18.68 12.46 -23.98
C LEU A 520 -18.14 12.28 -25.41
N LEU A 521 -18.35 13.28 -26.27
CA LEU A 521 -17.86 13.27 -27.66
C LEU A 521 -16.33 13.24 -27.74
N GLN A 522 -15.63 13.91 -26.84
CA GLN A 522 -14.16 13.86 -26.78
C GLN A 522 -13.67 12.47 -26.39
N TYR A 523 -14.30 11.81 -25.41
CA TYR A 523 -13.97 10.42 -25.07
C TYR A 523 -14.23 9.48 -26.24
N ARG A 524 -15.38 9.62 -26.91
CA ARG A 524 -15.70 8.84 -28.11
C ARG A 524 -14.66 9.03 -29.20
N ALA A 525 -14.32 10.27 -29.53
CA ALA A 525 -13.36 10.59 -30.58
C ALA A 525 -12.00 9.94 -30.31
N ILE A 526 -11.48 10.07 -29.08
CA ILE A 526 -10.21 9.44 -28.70
C ILE A 526 -10.29 7.90 -28.74
N ALA A 527 -11.38 7.32 -28.24
CA ALA A 527 -11.50 5.86 -28.15
C ALA A 527 -11.75 5.18 -29.51
N THR A 528 -12.38 5.86 -30.47
CA THR A 528 -12.83 5.25 -31.73
C THR A 528 -12.08 5.71 -32.96
N ASN A 529 -11.34 6.82 -32.90
CA ASN A 529 -10.60 7.35 -34.05
C ASN A 529 -9.08 7.22 -33.83
N PRO A 530 -8.41 6.30 -34.54
CA PRO A 530 -6.95 6.11 -34.44
C PRO A 530 -6.13 7.38 -34.74
N SER A 531 -6.67 8.30 -35.54
CA SER A 531 -6.02 9.56 -35.89
C SER A 531 -6.12 10.64 -34.79
N SER A 532 -6.97 10.44 -33.78
CA SER A 532 -7.18 11.40 -32.69
C SER A 532 -6.10 11.25 -31.62
N SER A 533 -5.12 12.15 -31.60
CA SER A 533 -3.88 11.95 -30.84
C SER A 533 -4.04 12.20 -29.33
N SER A 534 -4.61 13.33 -28.91
CA SER A 534 -4.74 13.70 -27.49
C SER A 534 -5.69 14.87 -27.25
N VAL A 535 -6.34 14.90 -26.09
CA VAL A 535 -7.08 16.07 -25.59
C VAL A 535 -6.31 16.71 -24.46
N PHE A 536 -6.07 18.01 -24.56
CA PHE A 536 -5.39 18.80 -23.53
C PHE A 536 -6.40 19.54 -22.66
N CYS A 537 -6.09 19.70 -21.38
CA CYS A 537 -6.85 20.51 -20.43
C CYS A 537 -5.93 21.45 -19.68
N VAL A 538 -6.42 22.67 -19.47
CA VAL A 538 -5.76 23.69 -18.67
C VAL A 538 -6.32 23.63 -17.26
N MET A 539 -5.43 23.58 -16.25
CA MET A 539 -5.83 23.61 -14.85
C MET A 539 -4.86 24.43 -14.00
N ASN A 540 -5.40 25.12 -13.00
CA ASN A 540 -4.60 25.82 -12.00
C ASN A 540 -4.13 24.83 -10.93
N VAL A 541 -2.84 24.89 -10.62
CA VAL A 541 -2.19 24.04 -9.61
C VAL A 541 -1.39 24.91 -8.66
N PHE A 542 -1.59 24.70 -7.36
CA PHE A 542 -0.74 25.30 -6.34
C PHE A 542 0.60 24.59 -6.29
N LYS A 543 1.68 25.37 -6.35
CA LYS A 543 3.04 24.90 -6.14
C LYS A 543 3.79 25.79 -5.18
N SER A 544 4.72 25.19 -4.46
CA SER A 544 5.73 25.90 -3.69
C SER A 544 7.05 25.85 -4.46
N TYR A 545 7.74 26.97 -4.54
CA TYR A 545 9.15 27.06 -4.91
C TYR A 545 9.86 27.92 -3.87
N LEU A 546 10.90 27.38 -3.26
CA LEU A 546 11.68 28.01 -2.19
C LEU A 546 10.79 28.56 -1.06
N HIS A 547 9.79 27.79 -0.63
CA HIS A 547 8.79 28.19 0.37
C HIS A 547 7.94 29.42 -0.01
N ASN A 548 7.88 29.78 -1.30
CA ASN A 548 6.96 30.77 -1.84
C ASN A 548 5.87 30.05 -2.64
N MET A 549 4.61 30.37 -2.34
CA MET A 549 3.45 29.74 -2.95
C MET A 549 3.06 30.47 -4.23
N TYR A 550 2.89 29.72 -5.31
CA TYR A 550 2.46 30.20 -6.61
C TYR A 550 1.24 29.41 -7.10
N THR A 551 0.37 30.08 -7.83
CA THR A 551 -0.67 29.44 -8.63
C THR A 551 -0.15 29.32 -10.06
N GLU A 552 0.16 28.11 -10.50
CA GLU A 552 0.61 27.84 -11.87
C GLU A 552 -0.57 27.39 -12.74
N LEU A 553 -0.66 27.94 -13.95
CA LEU A 553 -1.52 27.41 -15.00
C LEU A 553 -0.77 26.30 -15.73
N ARG A 554 -1.30 25.09 -15.69
CA ARG A 554 -0.70 23.91 -16.34
C ARG A 554 -1.58 23.40 -17.47
N ASN A 555 -0.96 23.24 -18.64
CA ASN A 555 -1.56 22.52 -19.76
C ASN A 555 -1.13 21.04 -19.70
N LYS A 556 -2.09 20.12 -19.67
CA LYS A 556 -1.84 18.68 -19.46
C LYS A 556 -2.70 17.83 -20.39
N ILE A 557 -2.13 16.73 -20.89
CA ILE A 557 -2.87 15.69 -21.61
C ILE A 557 -3.88 15.07 -20.65
N ALA A 558 -5.16 15.22 -20.96
CA ALA A 558 -6.29 14.68 -20.22
C ALA A 558 -6.71 13.30 -20.74
N LEU A 559 -6.80 13.17 -22.07
CA LEU A 559 -7.17 11.93 -22.78
C LEU A 559 -6.15 11.67 -23.88
N SER A 560 -5.86 10.39 -24.13
CA SER A 560 -4.99 9.96 -25.23
C SER A 560 -5.48 8.60 -25.73
N ASN A 561 -5.31 8.32 -27.01
CA ASN A 561 -5.59 7.00 -27.56
C ASN A 561 -4.39 6.03 -27.42
N PHE A 562 -3.28 6.52 -26.85
CA PHE A 562 -2.07 5.74 -26.66
C PHE A 562 -2.08 5.03 -25.29
N ASP A 563 -2.41 3.73 -25.30
CA ASP A 563 -2.16 2.83 -24.17
C ASP A 563 -1.12 1.78 -24.54
N ASP A 564 0.12 1.97 -24.06
CA ASP A 564 1.24 1.07 -24.31
C ASP A 564 1.24 -0.17 -23.41
N LYS A 565 0.26 -0.33 -22.51
CA LYS A 565 0.17 -1.52 -21.66
C LYS A 565 -0.37 -2.75 -22.40
N ARG A 566 -1.01 -2.55 -23.55
CA ARG A 566 -1.55 -3.61 -24.41
C ARG A 566 -1.23 -3.29 -25.87
N TYR A 567 -1.28 -4.28 -26.73
CA TYR A 567 -1.15 -4.11 -28.17
C TYR A 567 -2.53 -3.79 -28.75
N ILE A 568 -2.68 -2.65 -29.42
CA ILE A 568 -3.93 -2.26 -30.08
C ILE A 568 -3.89 -2.83 -31.51
N LEU A 569 -4.92 -3.60 -31.89
CA LEU A 569 -5.03 -4.17 -33.24
C LEU A 569 -5.28 -3.05 -34.28
N GLY A 570 -4.67 -3.17 -35.46
CA GLY A 570 -4.69 -2.14 -36.49
C GLY A 570 -6.10 -1.63 -36.83
N ASN A 571 -6.31 -0.31 -36.70
CA ASN A 571 -7.60 0.39 -36.91
C ASN A 571 -8.81 -0.16 -36.10
N SER A 572 -8.58 -0.97 -35.06
CA SER A 572 -9.63 -1.48 -34.15
C SER A 572 -9.53 -0.85 -32.76
N ILE A 573 -10.57 -1.08 -31.95
CA ILE A 573 -10.59 -0.84 -30.50
C ILE A 573 -10.16 -2.07 -29.70
N ASP A 574 -10.02 -3.22 -30.36
CA ASP A 574 -9.62 -4.47 -29.75
C ASP A 574 -8.14 -4.48 -29.37
N THR A 575 -7.82 -5.11 -28.24
CA THR A 575 -6.45 -5.14 -27.74
C THR A 575 -6.01 -6.53 -27.32
N LEU A 576 -4.76 -6.86 -27.64
CA LEU A 576 -4.09 -8.06 -27.21
C LEU A 576 -3.14 -7.75 -26.05
N ALA A 577 -3.09 -8.64 -25.07
CA ALA A 577 -2.04 -8.59 -24.05
C ALA A 577 -0.68 -8.85 -24.71
N TRP A 578 0.35 -8.15 -24.25
CA TRP A 578 1.70 -8.40 -24.75
C TRP A 578 2.09 -9.88 -24.58
N GLY A 579 2.70 -10.47 -25.60
CA GLY A 579 3.00 -11.91 -25.66
C GLY A 579 1.92 -12.77 -26.33
N HIS A 580 0.76 -12.20 -26.70
CA HIS A 580 -0.25 -12.93 -27.47
C HIS A 580 0.30 -13.37 -28.84
N TYR A 581 0.00 -14.59 -29.26
CA TYR A 581 0.62 -15.20 -30.45
C TYR A 581 0.16 -14.51 -31.76
N ASP A 582 -1.00 -13.85 -31.74
CA ASP A 582 -1.54 -13.10 -32.89
C ASP A 582 -0.86 -11.75 -33.10
N ILE A 583 -0.08 -11.23 -32.13
CA ILE A 583 0.64 -9.94 -32.31
C ILE A 583 1.62 -10.03 -33.47
N ASP A 584 2.37 -11.12 -33.58
CA ASP A 584 3.34 -11.29 -34.66
C ASP A 584 2.65 -11.47 -36.02
N ARG A 585 1.47 -12.10 -36.03
CA ARG A 585 0.65 -12.23 -37.25
C ARG A 585 0.16 -10.88 -37.74
N ASP A 586 -0.36 -10.05 -36.83
CA ASP A 586 -0.85 -8.71 -37.14
C ASP A 586 0.29 -7.81 -37.66
N ARG A 587 1.46 -7.82 -37.00
CA ARG A 587 2.64 -7.07 -37.47
C ARG A 587 3.10 -7.47 -38.87
N ASN A 588 3.08 -8.76 -39.18
CA ASN A 588 3.46 -9.25 -40.50
C ASN A 588 2.45 -8.82 -41.57
N LEU A 589 1.15 -8.88 -41.26
CA LEU A 589 0.08 -8.40 -42.14
C LEU A 589 0.23 -6.89 -42.41
N ASP A 590 0.48 -6.11 -41.36
CA ASP A 590 0.70 -4.67 -41.44
C ASP A 590 1.93 -4.29 -42.29
N SER A 591 3.00 -5.08 -42.16
CA SER A 591 4.20 -4.92 -42.98
C SER A 591 3.90 -5.20 -44.45
N LEU A 592 3.16 -6.28 -44.74
CA LEU A 592 2.75 -6.65 -46.09
C LEU A 592 1.83 -5.60 -46.71
N ILE A 593 0.85 -5.07 -45.96
CA ILE A 593 -0.05 -4.01 -46.43
C ILE A 593 0.76 -2.75 -46.77
N ARG A 594 1.70 -2.34 -45.91
CA ARG A 594 2.57 -1.17 -46.18
C ARG A 594 3.48 -1.38 -47.38
N GLU A 595 3.93 -2.61 -47.61
CA GLU A 595 4.71 -2.96 -48.79
C GLU A 595 3.85 -2.90 -50.05
N LEU A 596 2.65 -3.49 -50.05
CA LEU A 596 1.69 -3.44 -51.15
C LEU A 596 1.24 -2.01 -51.49
N GLN A 597 1.05 -1.15 -50.47
CA GLN A 597 0.71 0.26 -50.66
C GLN A 597 1.81 1.07 -51.39
N LYS A 598 3.08 0.62 -51.37
CA LYS A 598 4.14 1.25 -52.18
C LYS A 598 4.00 0.94 -53.68
N TYR A 599 3.27 -0.12 -54.03
CA TYR A 599 3.06 -0.56 -55.42
C TYR A 599 1.71 -0.06 -56.00
N VAL A 600 0.85 0.51 -55.17
CA VAL A 600 -0.36 1.21 -55.62
C VAL A 600 0.01 2.68 -55.81
N GLU A 601 0.49 3.04 -57.01
CA GLU A 601 0.54 4.45 -57.39
C GLU A 601 -0.88 5.05 -57.35
N PRO A 602 -1.04 6.30 -56.89
CA PRO A 602 -2.31 6.99 -57.07
C PRO A 602 -2.49 7.25 -58.57
N THR A 603 -3.39 6.51 -59.22
CA THR A 603 -3.90 6.93 -60.52
C THR A 603 -4.75 8.19 -60.28
N ASP A 604 -4.24 9.32 -60.75
CA ASP A 604 -4.88 10.65 -60.74
C ASP A 604 -6.31 10.66 -61.31
#